data_AF-A0A1F3MBB6-F1
#
_entry.id   AF-A0A1F3MBB6-F1
#
_cell.length_a   1.000
_cell.length_b   1.000
_cell.length_c   1.000
_cell.angle_alpha   90.00
_cell.angle_beta   90.00
_cell.angle_gamma   90.00
#
_symmetry.space_group_name_H-M   'P 1'
#
loop_
_entity.id
_entity.type
_entity.pdbx_description
1 polymer ?
#
loop_
_entity_poly.entity_id
_entity_poly.type
_entity_poly.pdbx_seq_one_letter_code
_entity_poly.pdbx_strand_id
1 'polypeptide(L)'
;MKYQTGIMISALARPLKNLETSLSWSYMHRSALNLGVGIAYGRSPLQFYIVSDNILAPLFPMSTKNLNLRLGLNIHLGCSARKGKITECGCFWLRQAEEKRARKERLLHRKQIVTSKSMR
;
A
#
# COMPACT_ATOMS: atom_id res chain seq x y z
N MET A 1 -17.33 9.34 -33.23
CA MET A 1 -16.60 8.67 -32.13
C MET A 1 -17.37 8.91 -30.83
N LYS A 2 -17.78 7.85 -30.11
CA LYS A 2 -18.47 7.98 -28.80
C LYS A 2 -17.41 8.04 -27.69
N TYR A 3 -17.17 9.21 -27.12
CA TYR A 3 -16.31 9.35 -25.94
C TYR A 3 -17.09 8.89 -24.70
N GLN A 4 -16.57 7.89 -23.99
CA GLN A 4 -17.08 7.48 -22.69
C GLN A 4 -16.18 8.10 -21.61
N THR A 5 -16.68 9.13 -20.93
CA THR A 5 -16.01 9.76 -19.79
C THR A 5 -16.44 9.07 -18.50
N GLY A 6 -15.51 8.89 -17.58
CA GLY A 6 -15.75 8.30 -16.28
C GLY A 6 -14.85 8.90 -15.22
N ILE A 7 -15.35 9.00 -13.99
CA ILE A 7 -14.62 9.49 -12.81
C ILE A 7 -14.75 8.44 -11.72
N MET A 8 -13.66 8.18 -10.99
CA MET A 8 -13.65 7.30 -9.83
C MET A 8 -12.95 7.96 -8.67
N ILE A 9 -13.54 7.85 -7.49
CA ILE A 9 -13.00 8.28 -6.21
C ILE A 9 -12.85 7.04 -5.34
N SER A 10 -11.75 6.94 -4.61
CA SER A 10 -11.53 5.87 -3.66
C SER A 10 -10.91 6.39 -2.37
N ALA A 11 -11.24 5.74 -1.27
CA ALA A 11 -10.74 6.01 0.06
C ALA A 11 -10.28 4.70 0.70
N LEU A 12 -9.17 4.75 1.44
CA LEU A 12 -8.59 3.61 2.14
C LEU A 12 -8.32 4.00 3.58
N ALA A 13 -8.78 3.20 4.52
CA ALA A 13 -8.53 3.37 5.94
C ALA A 13 -7.90 2.10 6.52
N ARG A 14 -6.95 2.28 7.44
CA ARG A 14 -6.28 1.19 8.17
C ARG A 14 -6.53 1.32 9.66
N PRO A 15 -7.75 1.00 10.14
CA PRO A 15 -8.10 1.21 11.54
C PRO A 15 -7.27 0.33 12.50
N LEU A 16 -6.79 -0.84 12.05
CA LEU A 16 -5.98 -1.76 12.86
C LEU A 16 -4.76 -2.23 12.07
N LYS A 17 -3.73 -2.72 12.78
CA LYS A 17 -2.48 -3.24 12.16
C LYS A 17 -2.66 -4.43 11.21
N ASN A 18 -3.81 -5.10 11.29
CA ASN A 18 -4.18 -6.29 10.52
C ASN A 18 -5.49 -6.09 9.75
N LEU A 19 -6.06 -4.88 9.74
CA LEU A 19 -7.33 -4.59 9.10
C LEU A 19 -7.23 -3.33 8.24
N GLU A 20 -7.66 -3.46 6.99
CA GLU A 20 -7.76 -2.40 6.01
C GLU A 20 -9.16 -2.39 5.43
N THR A 21 -9.75 -1.22 5.29
CA THR A 21 -11.07 -1.02 4.71
C THR A 21 -10.95 -0.07 3.54
N SER A 22 -11.60 -0.41 2.43
CA SER A 22 -11.60 0.39 1.20
C SER A 22 -13.02 0.77 0.83
N LEU A 23 -13.18 1.97 0.29
CA LEU A 23 -14.42 2.48 -0.25
C LEU A 23 -14.10 3.04 -1.63
N SER A 24 -14.90 2.69 -2.64
CA SER A 24 -14.76 3.21 -4.00
C SER A 24 -16.11 3.67 -4.51
N TRP A 25 -16.11 4.78 -5.23
CA TRP A 25 -17.28 5.28 -5.93
C TRP A 25 -16.86 5.65 -7.35
N SER A 26 -17.53 5.08 -8.34
CA SER A 26 -17.29 5.40 -9.75
C SER A 26 -18.57 5.83 -10.45
N TYR A 27 -18.41 6.86 -11.28
CA TYR A 27 -19.42 7.43 -12.16
C TYR A 27 -18.99 7.19 -13.59
N MET A 28 -19.68 6.31 -14.33
CA MET A 28 -19.38 6.02 -15.73
C MET A 28 -20.65 5.91 -16.57
N HIS A 29 -20.68 6.58 -17.72
CA HIS A 29 -21.69 6.41 -18.77
C HIS A 29 -23.17 6.53 -18.33
N ARG A 30 -23.56 7.67 -17.75
CA ARG A 30 -24.92 7.93 -17.17
C ARG A 30 -25.37 6.92 -16.09
N SER A 31 -24.54 5.94 -15.74
CA SER A 31 -24.74 5.06 -14.60
C SER A 31 -24.00 5.66 -13.41
N ALA A 32 -24.77 6.29 -12.52
CA ALA A 32 -24.22 7.26 -11.58
C ALA A 32 -23.59 6.68 -10.31
N LEU A 33 -23.76 5.39 -10.04
CA LEU A 33 -23.67 4.89 -8.68
C LEU A 33 -23.13 3.46 -8.62
N ASN A 34 -21.89 3.24 -9.05
CA ASN A 34 -21.16 2.03 -8.69
C ASN A 34 -20.39 2.33 -7.40
N LEU A 35 -21.03 2.02 -6.27
CA LEU A 35 -20.43 2.17 -4.94
C LEU A 35 -19.93 0.81 -4.46
N GLY A 36 -18.63 0.72 -4.26
CA GLY A 36 -17.94 -0.47 -3.79
C GLY A 36 -17.36 -0.30 -2.40
N VAL A 37 -17.36 -1.37 -1.62
CA VAL A 37 -16.68 -1.46 -0.33
C VAL A 37 -15.80 -2.69 -0.34
N GLY A 38 -14.64 -2.58 0.28
CA GLY A 38 -13.77 -3.69 0.56
C GLY A 38 -13.32 -3.70 2.01
N ILE A 39 -13.01 -4.91 2.46
CA ILE A 39 -12.31 -5.14 3.71
C ILE A 39 -11.22 -6.16 3.44
N ALA A 40 -10.02 -5.86 3.90
CA ALA A 40 -8.87 -6.72 3.85
C ALA A 40 -8.39 -7.01 5.27
N TYR A 41 -8.25 -8.29 5.58
CA TYR A 41 -7.79 -8.78 6.86
C TYR A 41 -6.52 -9.60 6.69
N GLY A 42 -5.52 -9.25 7.48
CA GLY A 42 -4.24 -9.94 7.50
C GLY A 42 -3.06 -8.99 7.51
N ARG A 43 -1.88 -9.59 7.62
CA ARG A 43 -0.59 -8.90 7.71
C ARG A 43 0.44 -9.81 7.06
N SER A 44 1.57 -9.25 6.64
CA SER A 44 2.67 -10.02 6.04
C SER A 44 2.90 -11.35 6.80
N PRO A 45 2.93 -12.51 6.12
CA PRO A 45 3.01 -12.69 4.67
C PRO A 45 1.67 -12.90 3.93
N LEU A 46 0.52 -12.99 4.61
CA LEU A 46 -0.76 -13.31 3.97
C LEU A 46 -1.83 -12.28 4.36
N GLN A 47 -2.47 -11.69 3.36
CA GLN A 47 -3.59 -10.76 3.53
C GLN A 47 -4.75 -11.21 2.65
N PHE A 48 -5.88 -11.52 3.27
CA PHE A 48 -7.12 -11.84 2.57
C PHE A 48 -7.91 -10.57 2.36
N TYR A 49 -8.61 -10.45 1.24
CA TYR A 49 -9.53 -9.35 0.99
C TYR A 49 -10.83 -9.82 0.37
N ILE A 50 -11.90 -9.11 0.71
CA ILE A 50 -13.22 -9.24 0.13
C ILE A 50 -13.69 -7.85 -0.28
N VAL A 51 -14.13 -7.71 -1.52
CA VAL A 51 -14.62 -6.46 -2.11
C VAL A 51 -15.95 -6.73 -2.77
N SER A 52 -16.90 -5.82 -2.61
CA SER A 52 -18.19 -5.81 -3.32
C SER A 52 -18.25 -4.55 -4.16
N ASP A 53 -18.58 -4.66 -5.46
CA ASP A 53 -18.58 -3.53 -6.40
C ASP A 53 -19.99 -2.97 -6.69
N ASN A 54 -21.01 -3.34 -5.91
CA ASN A 54 -22.34 -2.74 -6.00
C ASN A 54 -23.13 -2.94 -4.70
N ILE A 55 -22.86 -2.12 -3.68
CA ILE A 55 -23.55 -2.23 -2.37
C ILE A 55 -25.01 -1.76 -2.45
N LEU A 56 -25.39 -1.04 -3.50
CA LEU A 56 -26.80 -0.71 -3.73
C LEU A 56 -27.66 -1.97 -3.93
N ALA A 57 -27.05 -3.11 -4.30
CA ALA A 57 -27.73 -4.38 -4.54
C ALA A 57 -28.43 -4.97 -3.29
N PRO A 58 -27.76 -5.13 -2.14
CA PRO A 58 -28.40 -5.61 -0.93
C PRO A 58 -29.33 -4.59 -0.24
N LEU A 59 -29.11 -3.28 -0.42
CA LEU A 59 -29.94 -2.24 0.22
C LEU A 59 -31.21 -1.91 -0.58
N PHE A 60 -31.18 -2.03 -1.91
CA PHE A 60 -32.33 -1.81 -2.79
C PHE A 60 -32.45 -2.94 -3.82
N PRO A 61 -32.93 -4.14 -3.43
CA PRO A 61 -32.96 -5.32 -4.30
C PRO A 61 -33.79 -5.10 -5.57
N MET A 62 -34.75 -4.16 -5.54
CA MET A 62 -35.59 -3.82 -6.68
C MET A 62 -34.88 -2.96 -7.74
N SER A 63 -33.78 -2.27 -7.39
CA SER A 63 -33.11 -1.29 -8.25
C SER A 63 -31.84 -1.81 -8.91
N THR A 64 -31.33 -2.99 -8.53
CA THR A 64 -30.03 -3.47 -9.03
C THR A 64 -30.11 -4.92 -9.47
N LYS A 65 -29.58 -5.17 -10.68
CA LYS A 65 -29.64 -6.48 -11.34
C LYS A 65 -28.39 -7.34 -11.15
N ASN A 66 -27.32 -6.79 -10.57
CA ASN A 66 -26.01 -7.44 -10.53
C ASN A 66 -25.37 -7.31 -9.14
N LEU A 67 -25.13 -8.45 -8.49
CA LEU A 67 -24.28 -8.57 -7.31
C LEU A 67 -22.88 -9.02 -7.77
N ASN A 68 -21.84 -8.24 -7.46
CA ASN A 68 -20.47 -8.58 -7.79
C ASN A 68 -19.63 -8.63 -6.51
N LEU A 69 -19.17 -9.83 -6.16
CA LEU A 69 -18.33 -10.09 -5.00
C LEU A 69 -16.97 -10.62 -5.47
N ARG A 70 -15.89 -10.00 -5.00
CA ARG A 70 -14.51 -10.41 -5.27
C ARG A 70 -13.86 -10.86 -3.99
N LEU A 71 -13.39 -12.10 -3.98
CA LEU A 71 -12.57 -12.68 -2.92
C LEU A 71 -11.15 -12.81 -3.45
N GLY A 72 -10.16 -12.43 -2.65
CA GLY A 72 -8.77 -12.58 -3.05
C GLY A 72 -7.81 -12.75 -1.88
N LEU A 73 -6.63 -13.24 -2.21
CA LEU A 73 -5.53 -13.47 -1.28
C LEU A 73 -4.27 -12.80 -1.84
N ASN A 74 -3.69 -11.90 -1.05
CA ASN A 74 -2.44 -11.23 -1.32
C ASN A 74 -1.33 -11.90 -0.51
N ILE A 75 -0.33 -12.44 -1.20
CA ILE A 75 0.87 -13.00 -0.60
C ILE A 75 1.98 -11.95 -0.65
N HIS A 76 2.37 -11.45 0.50
CA HIS A 76 3.48 -10.51 0.66
C HIS A 76 4.77 -11.30 0.86
N LEU A 77 5.50 -11.51 -0.23
CA LEU A 77 6.83 -12.12 -0.22
C LEU A 77 7.86 -11.03 0.14
N GLY A 78 8.24 -10.96 1.41
CA GLY A 78 9.18 -9.97 1.91
C GLY A 78 9.36 -10.02 3.43
N CYS A 79 10.45 -9.42 3.93
CA CYS A 79 10.84 -9.52 5.33
C CYS A 79 9.98 -8.67 6.27
N SER A 80 9.21 -9.33 7.13
CA SER A 80 8.51 -8.70 8.24
C SER A 80 9.49 -8.50 9.41
N ALA A 81 10.05 -7.31 9.56
CA ALA A 81 10.77 -6.90 10.76
C ALA A 81 9.79 -6.82 11.96
N ARG A 82 9.63 -7.92 12.71
CA ARG A 82 9.07 -7.86 14.07
C ARG A 82 10.23 -7.67 15.05
N LYS A 83 10.14 -6.60 15.84
CA LYS A 83 10.93 -6.23 17.03
C LYS A 83 12.09 -7.19 17.39
N GLY A 84 13.30 -6.67 17.25
CA GLY A 84 14.51 -7.22 17.89
C GLY A 84 15.37 -8.04 16.94
N LYS A 85 16.34 -7.35 16.32
CA LYS A 85 17.29 -7.85 15.31
C LYS A 85 16.66 -8.12 13.95
N ILE A 86 17.20 -7.45 12.93
CA ILE A 86 17.08 -7.86 11.54
C ILE A 86 17.88 -9.17 11.45
N THR A 87 17.32 -10.28 11.91
CA THR A 87 17.87 -11.60 11.59
C THR A 87 17.54 -11.85 10.13
N GLU A 88 18.61 -11.97 9.37
CA GLU A 88 18.69 -11.87 7.93
C GLU A 88 17.67 -12.75 7.21
N CYS A 89 16.83 -12.10 6.42
CA CYS A 89 16.49 -12.56 5.09
C CYS A 89 16.44 -11.32 4.17
N GLY A 90 16.98 -11.45 2.96
CA GLY A 90 16.60 -10.67 1.77
C GLY A 90 16.94 -9.17 1.62
N CYS A 91 17.27 -8.38 2.65
CA CYS A 91 17.54 -6.93 2.47
C CYS A 91 19.02 -6.56 2.34
N PHE A 92 19.81 -7.36 1.62
CA PHE A 92 21.24 -7.12 1.37
C PHE A 92 21.50 -5.73 0.77
N TRP A 93 20.65 -5.27 -0.15
CA TRP A 93 20.79 -3.98 -0.81
C TRP A 93 20.52 -2.76 0.09
N LEU A 94 19.54 -2.86 1.02
CA LEU A 94 19.29 -1.79 1.98
C LEU A 94 20.43 -1.68 3.00
N ARG A 95 20.92 -2.81 3.51
CA ARG A 95 22.08 -2.85 4.42
C ARG A 95 23.31 -2.26 3.76
N GLN A 96 23.59 -2.62 2.51
CA GLN A 96 24.68 -2.00 1.74
C GLN A 96 24.49 -0.49 1.53
N ALA A 97 23.25 -0.03 1.30
CA ALA A 97 22.98 1.39 1.12
C ALA A 97 23.20 2.19 2.41
N GLU A 98 22.78 1.65 3.56
CA GLU A 98 23.05 2.23 4.89
C GLU A 98 24.56 2.23 5.21
N GLU A 99 25.26 1.12 4.98
CA GLU A 99 26.72 1.03 5.19
C GLU A 99 27.49 2.01 4.30
N LYS A 100 27.09 2.19 3.02
CA LYS A 100 27.68 3.18 2.11
C LYS A 100 27.45 4.60 2.58
N ARG A 101 26.25 4.93 3.11
CA ARG A 101 25.95 6.26 3.68
C ARG A 101 26.81 6.54 4.91
N ALA A 102 26.86 5.60 5.86
CA ALA A 102 27.69 5.71 7.05
C ALA A 102 29.19 5.85 6.71
N ARG A 103 29.68 5.09 5.70
CA ARG A 103 31.06 5.23 5.21
C ARG A 103 31.30 6.61 4.61
N LYS A 104 30.37 7.16 3.83
CA LYS A 104 30.48 8.49 3.24
C LYS A 104 30.54 9.58 4.31
N GLU A 105 29.70 9.49 5.34
CA GLU A 105 29.70 10.41 6.49
C GLU A 105 31.05 10.40 7.23
N ARG A 106 31.61 9.21 7.51
CA ARG A 106 32.94 9.09 8.13
C ARG A 106 34.04 9.72 7.29
N LEU A 107 33.99 9.53 5.96
CA LEU A 107 34.96 10.11 5.04
C LEU A 107 34.84 11.64 4.96
N LEU A 108 33.61 12.17 4.98
CA LEU A 108 33.37 13.61 5.01
C LEU A 108 33.90 14.25 6.31
N HIS A 109 33.61 13.63 7.46
CA HIS A 109 34.13 14.07 8.75
C HIS A 109 35.67 14.04 8.79
N ARG A 110 36.28 12.96 8.29
CA ARG A 110 37.75 12.85 8.21
C ARG A 110 38.36 13.91 7.28
N LYS A 111 37.72 14.21 6.16
CA LYS A 111 38.18 15.30 5.26
C LYS A 111 38.14 16.66 5.96
N GLN A 112 37.06 17.00 6.66
CA GLN A 112 36.96 18.26 7.42
C GLN A 112 38.08 18.41 8.48
N ILE A 113 38.42 17.34 9.19
CA ILE A 113 39.51 17.34 10.17
C ILE A 113 40.86 17.57 9.49
N VAL A 114 41.14 16.86 8.38
CA VAL A 114 42.42 17.00 7.66
C VAL A 114 42.56 18.39 7.05
N THR A 115 41.50 18.92 6.43
CA THR A 115 41.50 20.28 5.86
C THR A 115 41.73 21.35 6.92
N SER A 116 41.09 21.24 8.10
CA SER A 116 41.31 22.21 9.20
C SER A 116 42.69 22.12 9.86
N LYS A 117 43.37 20.96 9.75
CA LYS A 117 44.75 20.76 10.23
C LYS A 117 45.80 21.20 9.21
N SER A 118 45.44 21.32 7.93
CA SER A 118 46.32 21.78 6.85
C SER A 118 46.34 23.30 6.67
N MET A 119 45.38 24.03 7.26
CA MET A 119 45.31 25.50 7.23
C MET A 119 45.89 26.16 8.49
N ARG A 120 46.40 25.36 9.43
CA ARG A 120 47.20 25.78 10.59
C ARG A 120 48.65 25.40 10.34
#